data_AF-A0A9D2M7N0-F1
#
_entry.id   AF-A0A9D2M7N0-F1
#
_cell.length_a   1.000
_cell.length_b   1.000
_cell.length_c   1.000
_cell.angle_alpha   90.00
_cell.angle_beta   90.00
_cell.angle_gamma   90.00
#
_symmetry.space_group_name_H-M   'P 1'
#
loop_
_entity.id
_entity.type
_entity.pdbx_description
1 polymer ?
#
loop_
_entity_poly.entity_id
_entity_poly.type
_entity_poly.pdbx_seq_one_letter_code
_entity_poly.pdbx_strand_id
1 'polypeptide(L)'
;MQQGGRTPVLDLFAHNRTAYDAAVRLLASVGKATIIHPTGTGKSYIAFQLVADHPEATILWLSPSDYIFKTQCESLRRQAPEVSLANVHFYTYSKLLRLTDADRAAIAAQQPAYIILDEYHRAGAQEWSAALQRLLAVCPGAKLLGLSATNIRYLDNQRNMA
;
A
#
# COMPACT_ATOMS: atom_id res chain seq x y z
N MET A 1 -12.59 27.44 -7.72
CA MET A 1 -13.77 26.87 -7.05
C MET A 1 -13.30 26.02 -5.87
N GLN A 2 -14.09 25.96 -4.81
CA GLN A 2 -13.68 25.83 -3.40
C GLN A 2 -12.85 24.57 -3.08
N GLN A 3 -11.74 24.75 -2.36
CA GLN A 3 -11.09 23.68 -1.62
C GLN A 3 -11.96 23.39 -0.39
N GLY A 4 -12.79 22.35 -0.47
CA GLY A 4 -13.48 21.81 0.69
C GLY A 4 -12.45 21.22 1.64
N GLY A 5 -12.24 21.87 2.79
CA GLY A 5 -11.41 21.33 3.87
C GLY A 5 -12.00 20.02 4.37
N ARG A 6 -11.46 18.89 3.90
CA ARG A 6 -11.74 17.58 4.50
C ARG A 6 -11.18 17.59 5.92
N THR A 7 -12.06 17.35 6.90
CA THR A 7 -11.60 17.05 8.26
C THR A 7 -10.80 15.75 8.20
N PRO A 8 -9.55 15.70 8.71
CA PRO A 8 -8.76 14.47 8.66
C PRO A 8 -9.47 13.36 9.43
N VAL A 9 -9.72 12.24 8.78
CA VAL A 9 -10.30 11.05 9.43
C VAL A 9 -9.30 10.44 10.42
N LEU A 10 -8.00 10.56 10.15
CA LEU A 10 -6.94 10.19 11.10
C LEU A 10 -6.11 11.42 11.50
N ASP A 11 -5.78 11.49 12.78
CA ASP A 11 -4.79 12.43 13.29
C ASP A 11 -3.36 11.90 13.05
N LEU A 12 -2.87 12.13 11.83
CA LEU A 12 -1.51 11.78 11.45
C LEU A 12 -0.51 12.76 12.07
N PHE A 13 0.58 12.23 12.64
CA PHE A 13 1.77 13.02 12.93
C PHE A 13 2.22 13.84 11.71
N ALA A 14 2.76 15.04 11.93
CA ALA A 14 3.09 15.99 10.86
C ALA A 14 3.99 15.40 9.75
N HIS A 15 4.95 14.54 10.10
CA HIS A 15 5.80 13.86 9.12
C HIS A 15 5.01 12.84 8.28
N ASN A 16 4.07 12.11 8.88
CA ASN A 16 3.21 11.17 8.16
C ASN A 16 2.21 11.90 7.27
N ARG A 17 1.69 13.05 7.70
CA ARG A 17 0.82 13.90 6.86
C ARG A 17 1.57 14.42 5.64
N THR A 18 2.77 14.97 5.83
CA THR A 18 3.62 15.44 4.73
C THR A 18 3.91 14.31 3.73
N ALA A 19 4.26 13.13 4.24
CA ALA A 19 4.52 11.95 3.40
C ALA A 19 3.26 11.48 2.65
N TYR A 20 2.10 11.49 3.31
CA TYR A 20 0.82 11.14 2.69
C TYR A 20 0.48 12.09 1.53
N ASP A 21 0.55 13.40 1.77
CA ASP A 21 0.22 14.41 0.76
C ASP A 21 1.15 14.31 -0.46
N ALA A 22 2.45 14.05 -0.23
CA ALA A 22 3.40 13.80 -1.30
C ALA A 22 3.07 12.51 -2.07
N ALA A 23 2.73 11.43 -1.37
CA ALA A 23 2.35 10.17 -1.98
C ALA A 23 1.07 10.29 -2.83
N VAL A 24 0.03 10.97 -2.34
CA VAL A 24 -1.20 11.19 -3.11
C VAL A 24 -0.92 11.95 -4.42
N ARG A 25 -0.07 12.98 -4.38
CA ARG A 25 0.34 13.71 -5.60
C ARG A 25 1.05 12.79 -6.61
N LEU A 26 2.01 11.98 -6.15
CA LEU A 26 2.72 11.03 -7.00
C LEU A 26 1.82 9.90 -7.53
N LEU A 27 0.90 9.40 -6.71
CA LEU A 27 -0.10 8.41 -7.12
C LEU A 27 -1.04 8.98 -8.18
N ALA A 28 -1.37 10.27 -8.12
CA ALA A 28 -2.20 10.93 -9.12
C ALA A 28 -1.47 11.14 -10.45
N SER A 29 -0.19 11.52 -10.43
CA SER A 29 0.56 11.86 -11.66
C SER A 29 1.33 10.70 -12.28
N VAL A 30 1.89 9.79 -11.47
CA VAL A 30 2.75 8.68 -11.90
C VAL A 30 2.08 7.31 -11.68
N GLY A 31 1.07 7.24 -10.81
CA GLY A 31 0.43 5.98 -10.44
C GLY A 31 1.22 5.14 -9.43
N LYS A 32 2.39 5.61 -8.97
CA LYS A 32 3.27 4.90 -8.03
C LYS A 32 3.91 5.86 -7.04
N ALA A 33 3.99 5.47 -5.77
CA ALA A 33 4.70 6.19 -4.72
C ALA A 33 5.31 5.21 -3.71
N THR A 34 6.47 5.56 -3.16
CA THR A 34 7.10 4.78 -2.07
C THR A 34 7.46 5.72 -0.93
N ILE A 35 7.05 5.37 0.29
CA ILE A 35 7.33 6.10 1.52
C ILE A 35 8.34 5.30 2.33
N ILE A 36 9.41 5.98 2.75
CA ILE A 36 10.52 5.38 3.48
C ILE A 36 10.67 6.10 4.82
N HIS A 37 10.12 5.52 5.89
CA HIS A 37 10.31 6.01 7.26
C HIS A 37 10.76 4.84 8.15
N PRO A 38 11.53 5.07 9.23
CA PRO A 38 11.91 4.02 10.18
C PRO A 38 10.72 3.23 10.78
N THR A 39 10.96 2.04 11.33
CA THR A 39 9.95 1.32 12.12
C THR A 39 9.52 2.14 13.34
N GLY A 40 8.29 1.96 13.80
CA GLY A 40 7.76 2.68 14.97
C GLY A 40 7.27 4.13 14.71
N THR A 41 7.42 4.68 13.50
CA THR A 41 6.97 6.06 13.18
C THR A 41 5.51 6.17 12.73
N GLY A 42 4.77 5.06 12.76
CA GLY A 42 3.36 5.02 12.36
C GLY A 42 3.11 4.98 10.85
N LYS A 43 4.04 4.48 10.01
CA LYS A 43 3.84 4.38 8.54
C LYS A 43 2.52 3.72 8.13
N SER A 44 2.07 2.71 8.87
CA SER A 44 0.82 2.01 8.64
C SER A 44 -0.38 2.96 8.59
N TYR A 45 -0.35 4.03 9.38
CA TYR A 45 -1.41 5.05 9.41
C TYR A 45 -1.49 5.86 8.11
N ILE A 46 -0.41 5.92 7.33
CA ILE A 46 -0.45 6.52 6.00
C ILE A 46 -1.29 5.66 5.05
N ALA A 47 -1.14 4.34 5.11
CA ALA A 47 -1.99 3.41 4.36
C ALA A 47 -3.45 3.46 4.85
N PHE A 48 -3.69 3.53 6.17
CA PHE A 48 -5.05 3.69 6.69
C PHE A 48 -5.69 5.01 6.27
N GLN A 49 -4.92 6.10 6.19
CA GLN A 49 -5.43 7.37 5.67
C GLN A 49 -5.83 7.25 4.20
N LEU A 50 -5.03 6.54 3.37
CA LEU A 50 -5.40 6.25 1.99
C LEU A 50 -6.72 5.46 1.91
N VAL A 51 -6.89 4.45 2.77
CA VAL A 51 -8.14 3.67 2.85
C VAL A 51 -9.33 4.55 3.22
N ALA A 52 -9.17 5.39 4.25
CA ALA A 52 -10.21 6.29 4.73
C ALA A 52 -10.63 7.34 3.69
N ASP A 53 -9.70 7.83 2.87
CA ASP A 53 -10.00 8.80 1.81
C ASP A 53 -10.69 8.20 0.58
N HIS A 54 -10.70 6.87 0.46
CA HIS A 54 -11.22 6.11 -0.67
C HIS A 54 -12.15 4.95 -0.25
N PRO A 55 -13.24 5.21 0.48
CA PRO A 55 -14.12 4.17 1.00
C PRO A 55 -14.80 3.33 -0.08
N GLU A 56 -15.05 3.92 -1.26
CA GLU A 56 -15.67 3.26 -2.42
C GLU A 56 -14.67 2.47 -3.28
N ALA A 57 -13.37 2.56 -2.99
CA ALA A 57 -12.34 1.91 -3.80
C ALA A 57 -11.97 0.56 -3.22
N THR A 58 -11.87 -0.47 -4.07
CA THR A 58 -11.22 -1.73 -3.70
C THR A 58 -9.72 -1.52 -3.51
N ILE A 59 -9.19 -1.91 -2.35
CA ILE A 59 -7.78 -1.77 -1.99
C ILE A 59 -7.19 -3.15 -1.67
N LEU A 60 -6.12 -3.54 -2.37
CA LEU A 60 -5.36 -4.73 -2.00
C LEU A 60 -4.24 -4.34 -1.03
N TRP A 61 -4.19 -4.98 0.13
CA TRP A 61 -3.11 -4.80 1.10
C TRP A 61 -2.22 -6.04 1.12
N LEU A 62 -0.96 -5.87 0.73
CA LEU A 62 0.05 -6.92 0.75
C LEU A 62 1.00 -6.71 1.93
N SER A 63 1.15 -7.70 2.80
CA SER A 63 2.08 -7.64 3.94
C SER A 63 2.85 -8.96 4.10
N PRO A 64 4.00 -8.99 4.80
CA PRO A 64 4.75 -10.23 5.00
C PRO A 64 4.01 -11.30 5.80
N SER A 65 3.11 -10.93 6.71
CA SER A 65 2.36 -11.89 7.51
C SER A 65 1.01 -11.35 7.98
N ASP A 66 0.07 -12.27 8.24
CA ASP A 66 -1.21 -11.97 8.88
C ASP A 66 -1.05 -11.28 10.23
N TYR A 67 -0.02 -11.66 11.00
CA TYR A 67 0.24 -11.10 12.32
C TYR A 67 0.52 -9.59 12.26
N ILE A 68 1.35 -9.17 11.30
CA ILE A 68 1.70 -7.75 11.11
C ILE A 68 0.44 -6.95 10.75
N PHE A 69 -0.38 -7.44 9.83
CA PHE A 69 -1.62 -6.78 9.45
C PHE A 69 -2.63 -6.72 10.61
N LYS A 70 -2.86 -7.84 11.31
CA LYS A 70 -3.78 -7.89 12.46
C LYS A 70 -3.38 -6.90 13.56
N THR A 71 -2.10 -6.84 13.90
CA THR A 71 -1.58 -5.89 14.92
C THR A 71 -1.84 -4.44 14.52
N GLN A 72 -1.66 -4.10 13.23
CA GLN A 72 -1.96 -2.77 12.71
C GLN A 72 -3.47 -2.46 12.80
N CYS A 73 -4.33 -3.40 12.42
CA CYS A 73 -5.78 -3.26 12.52
C CYS A 73 -6.26 -3.10 13.98
N GLU A 74 -5.67 -3.84 14.92
CA GLU A 74 -5.96 -3.69 16.36
C GLU A 74 -5.50 -2.34 16.91
N SER A 75 -4.37 -1.81 16.43
CA SER A 75 -3.96 -0.46 16.75
C SER A 75 -4.94 0.57 16.19
N LEU A 76 -5.37 0.43 14.93
CA LEU A 76 -6.34 1.32 14.30
C LEU A 76 -7.67 1.33 15.05
N ARG A 77 -8.23 0.16 15.38
CA ARG A 77 -9.50 0.05 16.13
C ARG A 77 -9.48 0.75 17.48
N ARG A 78 -8.30 0.84 18.12
CA ARG A 78 -8.14 1.55 19.40
C ARG A 78 -8.04 3.06 19.23
N GLN A 79 -7.47 3.54 18.13
CA GLN A 79 -7.17 4.97 17.93
C GLN A 79 -8.23 5.69 17.08
N ALA A 80 -8.83 4.99 16.12
CA ALA A 80 -9.81 5.51 15.17
C ALA A 80 -10.83 4.41 14.80
N PRO A 81 -11.70 3.99 15.74
CA PRO A 81 -12.69 2.93 15.51
C PRO A 81 -13.68 3.22 14.38
N GLU A 82 -13.84 4.47 14.00
CA GLU A 82 -14.69 4.94 12.89
C GLU A 82 -14.10 4.62 11.50
N VAL A 83 -12.80 4.34 11.39
CA VAL A 83 -12.18 3.96 10.12
C VAL A 83 -12.53 2.52 9.77
N SER A 84 -13.39 2.37 8.77
CA SER A 84 -13.72 1.07 8.20
C SER A 84 -12.59 0.57 7.28
N LEU A 85 -12.31 -0.73 7.36
CA LEU A 85 -11.42 -1.45 6.43
C LEU A 85 -12.21 -2.44 5.55
N ALA A 86 -13.53 -2.24 5.39
CA ALA A 86 -14.40 -3.16 4.66
C ALA A 86 -14.04 -3.27 3.16
N ASN A 87 -13.39 -2.26 2.61
CA ASN A 87 -12.90 -2.20 1.22
C ASN A 87 -11.47 -2.73 1.05
N VAL A 88 -10.86 -3.26 2.12
CA VAL A 88 -9.49 -3.78 2.10
C VAL A 88 -9.50 -5.31 1.94
N HIS A 89 -8.86 -5.78 0.87
CA HIS A 89 -8.59 -7.19 0.63
C HIS A 89 -7.13 -7.51 0.94
N PHE A 90 -6.93 -8.29 2.01
CA PHE A 90 -5.60 -8.60 2.51
C PHE A 90 -5.03 -9.89 1.89
N TYR A 91 -3.75 -9.84 1.50
CA TYR A 91 -2.98 -11.02 1.12
C TYR A 91 -1.57 -10.96 1.70
N THR A 92 -1.01 -12.12 2.02
CA THR A 92 0.43 -12.20 2.32
C THR A 92 1.24 -12.33 1.03
N TYR A 93 2.49 -11.87 1.03
CA TYR A 93 3.41 -12.12 -0.10
C TYR A 93 3.54 -13.63 -0.40
N SER A 94 3.58 -14.47 0.64
CA SER A 94 3.61 -15.93 0.50
C SER A 94 2.37 -16.51 -0.17
N LYS A 95 1.18 -15.89 0.02
CA LYS A 95 -0.05 -16.30 -0.67
C LYS A 95 0.05 -16.03 -2.18
N LEU A 96 0.72 -14.94 -2.59
CA LEU A 96 0.91 -14.61 -4.01
C LEU A 96 1.66 -15.69 -4.78
N LEU A 97 2.66 -16.32 -4.16
CA LEU A 97 3.44 -17.41 -4.76
C LEU A 97 2.57 -18.62 -5.14
N ARG A 98 1.40 -18.78 -4.50
CA ARG A 98 0.52 -19.94 -4.64
C ARG A 98 -0.76 -19.62 -5.42
N LEU A 99 -0.91 -18.40 -5.94
CA LEU A 99 -2.08 -18.03 -6.71
C LEU A 99 -2.08 -18.77 -8.05
N THR A 100 -3.22 -19.34 -8.39
CA THR A 100 -3.52 -19.86 -9.73
C THR A 100 -3.90 -18.71 -10.67
N ASP A 101 -4.05 -19.00 -11.97
CA ASP A 101 -4.58 -18.01 -12.92
C ASP A 101 -6.05 -17.66 -12.61
N ALA A 102 -6.84 -18.63 -12.13
CA ALA A 102 -8.21 -18.39 -11.70
C ALA A 102 -8.26 -17.45 -10.48
N ASP A 103 -7.37 -17.64 -9.50
CA ASP A 103 -7.28 -16.72 -8.34
C ASP A 103 -6.91 -15.30 -8.79
N ARG A 104 -5.94 -15.17 -9.72
CA ARG A 104 -5.56 -13.87 -10.29
C ARG A 104 -6.71 -13.20 -11.03
N ALA A 105 -7.46 -13.96 -11.83
CA ALA A 105 -8.63 -13.46 -12.53
C ALA A 105 -9.73 -12.99 -11.55
N ALA A 106 -9.95 -13.72 -10.45
CA ALA A 106 -10.88 -13.33 -9.41
C ALA A 106 -10.44 -12.04 -8.68
N ILE A 107 -9.14 -11.85 -8.47
CA ILE A 107 -8.60 -10.59 -7.92
C ILE A 107 -8.80 -9.45 -8.93
N ALA A 108 -8.47 -9.67 -10.20
CA ALA A 108 -8.64 -8.67 -11.26
C ALA A 108 -10.10 -8.24 -11.43
N ALA A 109 -11.04 -9.16 -11.30
CA ALA A 109 -12.48 -8.89 -11.38
C ALA A 109 -12.98 -7.94 -10.28
N GLN A 110 -12.29 -7.85 -9.14
CA GLN A 110 -12.59 -6.89 -8.08
C GLN A 110 -12.17 -5.46 -8.44
N GLN A 111 -11.44 -5.28 -9.56
CA GLN A 111 -10.98 -3.99 -10.08
C GLN A 111 -10.30 -3.13 -9.01
N PRO A 112 -9.21 -3.61 -8.39
CA PRO A 112 -8.52 -2.86 -7.35
C PRO A 112 -8.00 -1.52 -7.88
N ALA A 113 -8.37 -0.44 -7.20
CA ALA A 113 -7.90 0.90 -7.54
C ALA A 113 -6.51 1.17 -6.93
N TYR A 114 -6.20 0.52 -5.81
CA TYR A 114 -4.93 0.66 -5.11
C TYR A 114 -4.36 -0.70 -4.70
N ILE A 115 -3.03 -0.80 -4.75
CA ILE A 115 -2.26 -1.89 -4.17
C ILE A 115 -1.26 -1.29 -3.18
N ILE A 116 -1.31 -1.73 -1.94
CA ILE A 116 -0.41 -1.32 -0.86
C ILE A 116 0.62 -2.43 -0.65
N LEU A 117 1.91 -2.10 -0.75
CA LEU A 117 3.04 -2.98 -0.46
C LEU A 117 3.61 -2.61 0.91
N ASP A 118 3.09 -3.26 1.96
CA ASP A 118 3.57 -3.08 3.32
C ASP A 118 4.89 -3.83 3.54
N GLU A 119 5.77 -3.23 4.36
CA GLU A 119 7.13 -3.73 4.62
C GLU A 119 7.90 -4.09 3.32
N TYR A 120 7.79 -3.23 2.30
CA TYR A 120 8.25 -3.51 0.93
C TYR A 120 9.74 -3.89 0.84
N HIS A 121 10.59 -3.40 1.74
CA HIS A 121 12.00 -3.82 1.79
C HIS A 121 12.21 -5.28 2.13
N ARG A 122 11.25 -5.92 2.81
CA ARG A 122 11.27 -7.35 3.06
C ARG A 122 10.90 -8.14 1.80
N ALA A 123 10.31 -7.50 0.78
CA ALA A 123 9.96 -8.12 -0.48
C ALA A 123 11.13 -8.42 -1.43
N GLY A 124 12.35 -8.39 -0.90
CA GLY A 124 13.60 -8.58 -1.63
C GLY A 124 13.94 -10.01 -2.06
N ALA A 125 13.13 -11.03 -1.76
CA ALA A 125 13.33 -12.34 -2.36
C ALA A 125 12.96 -12.28 -3.86
N GLN A 126 13.89 -12.67 -4.74
CA GLN A 126 13.72 -12.74 -6.21
C GLN A 126 12.40 -13.42 -6.62
N GLU A 127 11.92 -14.35 -5.79
CA GLU A 127 10.69 -15.12 -5.98
C GLU A 127 9.41 -14.28 -5.79
N TRP A 128 9.39 -13.33 -4.85
CA TRP A 128 8.22 -12.49 -4.58
C TRP A 128 8.04 -11.44 -5.66
N SER A 129 9.14 -10.94 -6.23
CA SER A 129 9.10 -9.99 -7.35
C SER A 129 8.34 -10.58 -8.54
N ALA A 130 8.60 -11.82 -8.93
CA ALA A 130 7.91 -12.47 -10.05
C ALA A 130 6.41 -12.65 -9.79
N ALA A 131 6.00 -13.08 -8.59
CA ALA A 131 4.59 -13.22 -8.26
C ALA A 131 3.87 -11.86 -8.18
N LEU A 132 4.53 -10.82 -7.65
CA LEU A 132 4.01 -9.47 -7.66
C LEU A 132 3.84 -8.94 -9.09
N GLN A 133 4.81 -9.14 -9.98
CA GLN A 133 4.68 -8.73 -11.38
C GLN A 133 3.48 -9.39 -12.08
N ARG A 134 3.24 -10.69 -11.83
CA ARG A 134 2.04 -11.38 -12.37
C ARG A 134 0.74 -10.79 -11.83
N LEU A 135 0.70 -10.41 -10.55
CA LEU A 135 -0.47 -9.73 -9.98
C LEU A 135 -0.68 -8.34 -10.59
N LEU A 136 0.39 -7.55 -10.73
CA LEU A 136 0.33 -6.22 -11.33
C LEU A 136 -0.12 -6.27 -12.79
N ALA A 137 0.31 -7.30 -13.54
CA ALA A 137 -0.10 -7.50 -14.92
C ALA A 137 -1.62 -7.70 -15.09
N VAL A 138 -2.30 -8.30 -14.11
CA VAL A 138 -3.76 -8.46 -14.12
C VAL A 138 -4.51 -7.30 -13.47
N CYS A 139 -3.80 -6.34 -12.87
CA CYS A 139 -4.36 -5.13 -12.25
C CYS A 139 -3.75 -3.83 -12.85
N PRO A 140 -3.78 -3.63 -14.17
CA PRO A 140 -3.01 -2.55 -14.83
C PRO A 140 -3.46 -1.13 -14.45
N GLY A 141 -4.70 -0.95 -13.97
CA GLY A 141 -5.22 0.35 -13.53
C GLY A 141 -4.94 0.69 -12.07
N ALA A 142 -4.37 -0.24 -11.29
CA ALA A 142 -4.17 -0.05 -9.85
C ALA A 142 -2.96 0.86 -9.59
N LYS A 143 -3.14 1.86 -8.72
CA LYS A 143 -2.05 2.70 -8.23
C LYS A 143 -1.28 1.98 -7.10
N LEU A 144 0.04 2.14 -7.07
CA LEU A 144 0.92 1.40 -6.17
C LEU A 144 1.50 2.27 -5.06
N LEU A 145 1.19 1.96 -3.80
CA LEU A 145 1.80 2.60 -2.62
C LEU A 145 2.73 1.62 -1.91
N GLY A 146 4.04 1.87 -1.92
CA GLY A 146 5.02 1.12 -1.15
C GLY A 146 5.30 1.77 0.21
N LEU A 147 5.32 0.97 1.28
CA LEU A 147 5.75 1.40 2.62
C LEU A 147 7.01 0.63 3.01
N SER A 148 8.07 1.34 3.37
CA SER A 148 9.36 0.72 3.71
C SER A 148 10.03 1.35 4.92
N ALA A 149 10.74 0.54 5.70
CA ALA A 149 11.59 1.00 6.80
C ALA A 149 12.99 1.44 6.34
N THR A 150 13.45 0.93 5.21
CA THR A 150 14.79 1.17 4.67
C THR A 150 14.73 1.57 3.22
N ASN A 151 15.75 2.30 2.76
CA ASN A 151 16.01 2.44 1.33
C ASN A 151 16.27 1.05 0.77
N ILE A 152 15.37 0.60 -0.10
CA ILE A 152 15.54 -0.64 -0.85
C ILE A 152 16.67 -0.39 -1.85
N ARG A 153 17.85 -0.98 -1.62
CA ARG A 153 18.98 -0.99 -2.56
C ARG A 153 18.74 -1.97 -3.72
N TYR A 154 17.67 -1.78 -4.49
CA TYR A 154 17.40 -2.57 -5.71
C TYR A 154 17.72 -1.80 -7.00
N LEU A 155 18.61 -0.81 -6.92
CA LEU A 155 19.14 -0.06 -8.06
C LEU A 155 20.66 0.11 -7.95
N ASP A 156 21.39 -0.95 -7.64
CA ASP A 156 22.78 -1.09 -8.12
C ASP A 156 22.80 -1.80 -9.49
N ASN A 157 21.91 -1.36 -10.37
CA ASN A 157 22.12 -1.53 -11.80
C ASN A 157 22.15 -0.14 -12.43
N GLN A 158 23.20 0.62 -12.04
CA GLN A 158 23.62 1.85 -12.69
C GLN A 158 23.60 1.68 -14.21
N ARG A 159 22.53 2.12 -14.85
CA ARG A 159 22.51 2.37 -16.28
C ARG A 159 21.93 3.77 -16.48
N ASN A 160 22.88 4.70 -16.55
CA ASN A 160 22.83 6.00 -17.21
C ASN A 160 21.45 6.64 -17.38
N MET A 161 21.23 7.71 -16.62
CA MET A 161 20.50 8.86 -17.16
C MET A 161 21.52 9.99 -17.30
N ALA A 162 21.71 10.43 -18.54
CA ALA A 162 22.36 11.69 -18.87
C ALA A 162 21.54 12.88 -18.33
#